data_AF-A0A063YV89-F1
#
_entry.id   AF-A0A063YV89-F1
#
_cell.length_a   1.000
_cell.length_b   1.000
_cell.length_c   1.000
_cell.angle_alpha   90.00
_cell.angle_beta   90.00
_cell.angle_gamma   90.00
#
_symmetry.space_group_name_H-M   'P 1'
#
loop_
_entity.id
_entity.type
_entity.pdbx_description
1 polymer ?
#
loop_
_entity_poly.entity_id
_entity_poly.type
_entity_poly.pdbx_seq_one_letter_code
_entity_poly.pdbx_strand_id
1 'polypeptide(L)'
;MGFDVVLYDREGREVGIFEITESLHNEIFNSKKLWRSYLELRTLSDFYASDETFSGERLKNLITDLNNYKMFISHNKRNEYQEFIDKISRSNIGKVHIAGD
;
A
#
# COMPACT_ATOMS: atom_id res chain seq x y z
N MET A 1 -12.19 -3.16 7.98
CA MET A 1 -10.89 -2.96 8.64
C MET A 1 -9.98 -2.16 7.73
N GLY A 2 -9.17 -1.25 8.27
CA GLY A 2 -8.19 -0.44 7.54
C GLY A 2 -6.81 -1.09 7.54
N PHE A 3 -5.78 -0.34 7.14
CA PHE A 3 -4.39 -0.71 7.35
C PHE A 3 -3.63 0.39 8.09
N ASP A 4 -2.80 0.00 9.04
CA ASP A 4 -1.77 0.88 9.60
C ASP A 4 -0.49 0.75 8.78
N VAL A 5 0.08 1.89 8.37
CA VAL A 5 1.29 1.97 7.55
C VAL A 5 2.38 2.70 8.31
N VAL A 6 3.47 1.98 8.60
CA VAL A 6 4.68 2.53 9.22
C VAL A 6 5.77 2.68 8.16
N LEU A 7 6.33 3.88 8.09
CA LEU A 7 7.37 4.26 7.15
C LEU A 7 8.73 4.25 7.82
N TYR A 8 9.71 3.63 7.17
CA TYR A 8 11.09 3.63 7.62
C TYR A 8 12.01 4.22 6.56
N ASP A 9 12.99 5.01 7.00
CA ASP A 9 14.05 5.49 6.13
C ASP A 9 15.02 4.36 5.74
N ARG A 10 16.01 4.71 4.92
CA ARG A 10 17.05 3.76 4.46
C ARG A 10 17.99 3.30 5.58
N GLU A 11 18.04 4.00 6.70
CA GLU A 11 18.80 3.62 7.90
C GLU A 11 17.95 2.75 8.85
N GLY A 12 16.70 2.47 8.49
CA GLY A 12 15.76 1.66 9.27
C GLY A 12 15.07 2.42 10.40
N ARG A 13 15.20 3.75 10.47
CA ARG A 13 14.51 4.57 11.47
C ARG A 13 13.08 4.85 11.03
N GLU A 14 12.15 4.80 11.96
CA GLU A 14 10.77 5.22 11.71
C GLU A 14 10.72 6.72 11.39
N VAL A 15 10.05 7.07 10.30
CA VAL A 15 9.90 8.46 9.84
C VAL A 15 8.45 8.92 9.72
N GLY A 16 7.51 8.03 10.02
CA GLY A 16 6.10 8.38 10.12
C GLY A 16 5.17 7.18 10.11
N ILE A 17 3.95 7.42 10.54
CA ILE A 17 2.84 6.47 10.53
C ILE A 17 1.61 7.15 9.91
N PHE A 18 0.81 6.39 9.19
CA PHE A 18 -0.51 6.82 8.72
C PHE A 18 -1.42 5.61 8.48
N GLU A 19 -2.71 5.86 8.47
CA GLU A 19 -3.73 4.84 8.21
C GLU A 19 -4.21 4.90 6.75
N ILE A 20 -4.40 3.74 6.13
CA ILE A 20 -5.26 3.57 4.94
C ILE A 20 -6.66 3.33 5.47
N THR A 21 -7.58 4.26 5.19
CA THR A 21 -8.94 4.15 5.69
C THR A 21 -9.61 2.86 5.22
N GLU A 22 -10.50 2.30 6.04
CA GLU A 22 -11.33 1.14 5.65
C GLU A 22 -12.01 1.35 4.29
N SER A 23 -12.43 2.59 4.01
CA SER A 23 -13.10 2.92 2.75
C SER A 23 -12.16 2.80 1.55
N LEU A 24 -10.90 3.23 1.67
CA LEU A 24 -9.90 3.04 0.62
C LEU A 24 -9.44 1.58 0.52
N HIS A 25 -9.26 0.90 1.66
CA HIS A 25 -9.01 -0.54 1.70
C HIS A 25 -10.07 -1.30 0.89
N ASN A 26 -11.35 -1.10 1.20
CA ASN A 26 -12.46 -1.77 0.52
C ASN A 26 -12.53 -1.42 -0.98
N GLU A 27 -12.08 -0.22 -1.35
CA GLU A 27 -11.99 0.19 -2.74
C GLU A 27 -10.86 -0.53 -3.50
N ILE A 28 -9.73 -0.79 -2.83
CA ILE A 28 -8.59 -1.51 -3.42
C ILE A 28 -8.92 -2.99 -3.55
N PHE A 29 -9.38 -3.62 -2.46
CA PHE A 29 -9.54 -5.09 -2.34
C PHE A 29 -10.96 -5.58 -2.62
N ASN A 30 -11.74 -4.82 -3.38
CA ASN A 30 -13.06 -5.24 -3.82
C ASN A 30 -12.97 -6.50 -4.72
N SER A 31 -13.77 -7.54 -4.42
CA SER A 31 -13.76 -8.81 -5.16
C SER A 31 -14.12 -8.69 -6.65
N LYS A 32 -14.77 -7.59 -7.06
CA LYS A 32 -15.11 -7.31 -8.46
C LYS A 32 -13.98 -6.66 -9.25
N LYS A 33 -12.83 -6.37 -8.63
CA LYS A 33 -11.70 -5.70 -9.26
C LYS A 33 -10.50 -6.61 -9.47
N LEU A 34 -9.57 -6.15 -10.31
CA LEU A 34 -8.46 -6.94 -10.82
C LEU A 34 -7.20 -6.90 -9.93
N TRP A 35 -7.28 -6.46 -8.67
CA TRP A 35 -6.13 -6.38 -7.77
C TRP A 35 -5.42 -7.74 -7.63
N ARG A 36 -6.15 -8.85 -7.74
CA ARG A 36 -5.58 -10.20 -7.70
C ARG A 36 -4.56 -10.46 -8.80
N SER A 37 -4.61 -9.75 -9.93
CA SER A 37 -3.63 -9.93 -11.02
C SER A 37 -2.28 -9.27 -10.74
N TYR A 38 -2.19 -8.47 -9.68
CA TYR A 38 -0.98 -7.75 -9.25
C TYR A 38 -0.38 -8.50 -8.05
N LEU A 39 0.89 -8.89 -8.16
CA LEU A 39 1.50 -9.82 -7.23
C LEU A 39 1.60 -9.22 -5.82
N GLU A 40 2.10 -7.99 -5.70
CA GLU A 40 2.31 -7.38 -4.38
C GLU A 40 0.99 -6.89 -3.78
N LEU A 41 -0.03 -6.55 -4.58
CA LEU A 41 -1.39 -6.31 -4.07
C LEU A 41 -2.04 -7.59 -3.56
N ARG A 42 -1.83 -8.71 -4.25
CA ARG A 42 -2.31 -10.01 -3.78
C ARG A 42 -1.65 -10.36 -2.45
N THR A 43 -0.32 -10.20 -2.35
CA THR A 43 0.41 -10.37 -1.09
C THR A 43 -0.13 -9.43 0.00
N LEU A 44 -0.36 -8.15 -0.31
CA LEU A 44 -0.91 -7.22 0.68
C LEU A 44 -2.31 -7.64 1.18
N SER A 45 -3.14 -8.23 0.31
CA SER A 45 -4.47 -8.73 0.69
C SER A 45 -4.43 -10.04 1.47
N ASP A 46 -3.54 -10.96 1.10
CA ASP A 46 -3.47 -12.32 1.67
C ASP A 46 -2.89 -12.28 3.10
N PHE A 47 -2.09 -11.27 3.42
CA PHE A 47 -1.35 -11.14 4.67
C PHE A 47 -2.04 -10.24 5.71
N TYR A 48 -3.37 -10.06 5.62
CA TYR A 48 -4.19 -9.36 6.61
C TYR A 48 -4.00 -9.85 8.06
N ALA A 49 -3.35 -11.01 8.27
CA ALA A 49 -3.12 -11.63 9.57
C ALA A 49 -1.66 -11.66 10.05
N SER A 50 -0.69 -11.10 9.30
CA SER A 50 0.74 -11.36 9.56
C SER A 50 1.70 -10.19 9.35
N ASP A 51 1.18 -8.97 9.20
CA ASP A 51 1.95 -7.72 9.08
C ASP A 51 3.08 -7.77 8.02
N GLU A 52 2.84 -7.20 6.85
CA GLU A 52 3.77 -7.35 5.73
C GLU A 52 4.79 -6.20 5.67
N THR A 53 6.05 -6.55 5.40
CA THR A 53 7.14 -5.56 5.28
C THR A 53 7.72 -5.56 3.87
N PHE A 54 7.58 -4.43 3.17
CA PHE A 54 8.09 -4.21 1.82
C PHE A 54 9.37 -3.38 1.88
N SER A 55 10.44 -3.87 1.25
CA SER A 55 11.72 -3.14 1.12
C SER A 55 12.41 -3.50 -0.18
N GLY A 56 13.39 -2.70 -0.60
CA GLY A 56 14.21 -2.97 -1.78
C GLY A 56 13.37 -3.15 -3.04
N GLU A 57 13.55 -4.27 -3.74
CA GLU A 57 12.82 -4.60 -4.97
C GLU A 57 11.32 -4.78 -4.74
N ARG A 58 10.91 -5.40 -3.62
CA ARG A 58 9.49 -5.61 -3.30
C ARG A 58 8.72 -4.30 -3.12
N LEU A 59 9.35 -3.30 -2.48
CA LEU A 59 8.74 -1.97 -2.37
C LEU A 59 8.56 -1.31 -3.74
N LYS A 60 9.54 -1.46 -4.63
CA LYS A 60 9.43 -0.95 -6.01
C LYS A 60 8.32 -1.66 -6.80
N ASN A 61 8.20 -2.97 -6.63
CA ASN A 61 7.14 -3.77 -7.25
C ASN A 61 5.76 -3.36 -6.72
N LEU A 62 5.62 -3.16 -5.40
CA LEU A 62 4.38 -2.67 -4.80
C LEU A 62 3.98 -1.30 -5.37
N ILE A 63 4.90 -0.35 -5.45
CA ILE A 63 4.65 0.96 -6.04
C ILE A 63 4.25 0.84 -7.51
N THR A 64 4.89 -0.06 -8.26
CA THR A 64 4.58 -0.30 -9.67
C THR A 64 3.18 -0.88 -9.83
N ASP A 65 2.82 -1.88 -9.03
CA ASP A 65 1.51 -2.49 -9.00
C ASP A 65 0.43 -1.46 -8.65
N LEU A 66 0.66 -0.62 -7.62
CA LEU A 66 -0.27 0.45 -7.24
C LEU A 66 -0.47 1.48 -8.37
N ASN A 67 0.61 1.91 -9.02
CA ASN A 67 0.50 2.85 -10.14
C ASN A 67 -0.27 2.26 -11.32
N ASN A 68 -0.01 1.00 -11.68
CA ASN A 68 -0.73 0.31 -12.75
C ASN A 68 -2.20 0.06 -12.38
N TYR A 69 -2.50 -0.17 -11.11
CA TYR A 69 -3.85 -0.43 -10.62
C TYR A 69 -4.71 0.84 -10.48
N LYS A 70 -4.09 2.03 -10.42
CA LYS A 70 -4.76 3.32 -10.25
C LYS A 70 -5.99 3.55 -11.14
N MET A 71 -5.98 3.03 -12.36
CA MET A 71 -7.11 3.17 -13.30
C MET A 71 -8.41 2.50 -12.81
N PHE A 72 -8.31 1.51 -11.93
CA PHE A 72 -9.44 0.80 -11.34
C PHE A 72 -9.99 1.45 -10.06
N ILE A 73 -9.40 2.55 -9.61
CA ILE A 73 -9.85 3.31 -8.43
C ILE A 73 -10.89 4.35 -8.85
N SER A 74 -12.02 4.35 -8.15
CA SER A 74 -13.12 5.29 -8.34
C SER A 74 -12.68 6.72 -8.12
N HIS A 75 -13.29 7.66 -8.86
CA HIS A 75 -12.89 9.06 -8.86
C HIS A 75 -12.83 9.69 -7.45
N ASN A 76 -13.80 9.37 -6.60
CA ASN A 76 -13.88 9.85 -5.21
C ASN A 76 -12.76 9.34 -4.29
N LYS A 77 -12.02 8.29 -4.70
CA LYS A 77 -10.92 7.69 -3.93
C LYS A 77 -9.54 7.90 -4.54
N ARG A 78 -9.46 8.48 -5.75
CA ARG A 78 -8.18 8.68 -6.44
C ARG A 78 -7.20 9.57 -5.68
N ASN A 79 -7.67 10.60 -4.99
CA ASN A 79 -6.79 11.51 -4.24
C ASN A 79 -6.16 10.77 -3.05
N GLU A 80 -6.99 10.11 -2.23
CA GLU A 80 -6.52 9.30 -1.09
C GLU A 80 -5.56 8.19 -1.54
N TYR A 81 -5.87 7.53 -2.65
CA TYR A 81 -5.01 6.51 -3.25
C TYR A 81 -3.68 7.07 -3.75
N GLN A 82 -3.68 8.26 -4.36
CA GLN A 82 -2.46 8.92 -4.80
C GLN A 82 -1.60 9.35 -3.62
N GLU A 83 -2.21 9.89 -2.55
CA GLU A 83 -1.48 10.27 -1.33
C GLU A 83 -0.78 9.06 -0.70
N PHE A 84 -1.42 7.89 -0.72
CA PHE A 84 -0.80 6.65 -0.28
C PHE A 84 0.46 6.34 -1.10
N ILE A 85 0.35 6.33 -2.43
CA ILE A 85 1.49 6.08 -3.34
C ILE A 85 2.60 7.11 -3.10
N ASP A 86 2.26 8.40 -3.00
CA ASP A 86 3.22 9.48 -2.84
C ASP A 86 4.00 9.37 -1.53
N LYS A 87 3.35 8.97 -0.44
CA LYS A 87 3.99 8.75 0.88
C LYS A 87 5.01 7.62 0.84
N ILE A 88 4.67 6.47 0.25
CA ILE A 88 5.58 5.31 0.20
C ILE A 88 6.66 5.45 -0.89
N SER A 89 6.45 6.32 -1.88
CA SER A 89 7.38 6.54 -3.00
C SER A 89 8.43 7.63 -2.73
N ARG A 90 8.39 8.29 -1.56
CA ARG A 90 9.38 9.34 -1.23
C ARG A 90 10.79 8.75 -1.23
N SER A 91 11.74 9.49 -1.78
CA SER A 91 13.11 9.00 -2.01
C SER A 91 13.86 8.60 -0.73
N ASN A 92 13.47 9.16 0.41
CA ASN A 92 14.03 8.84 1.73
C ASN A 92 13.48 7.55 2.34
N ILE A 93 12.36 7.01 1.83
CA ILE A 93 11.77 5.76 2.32
C ILE A 93 12.56 4.57 1.78
N GLY A 94 12.99 3.70 2.69
CA GLY A 94 13.69 2.45 2.36
C GLY A 94 12.83 1.21 2.60
N LYS A 95 11.85 1.31 3.50
CA LYS A 95 11.02 0.19 3.94
C LYS A 95 9.64 0.69 4.40
N VAL A 96 8.62 -0.09 4.12
CA VAL A 96 7.24 0.15 4.52
C VAL A 96 6.71 -1.10 5.21
N HIS A 97 6.13 -0.93 6.38
CA HIS A 97 5.45 -1.98 7.12
C HIS A 97 3.95 -1.69 7.08
N ILE A 98 3.15 -2.68 6.74
CA ILE A 98 1.69 -2.55 6.65
C ILE A 98 1.05 -3.63 7.50
N ALA A 99 0.29 -3.21 8.50
CA ALA A 99 -0.43 -4.07 9.44
C ALA A 99 -1.94 -3.95 9.22
N GLY A 100 -2.64 -5.09 9.26
CA GLY A 100 -4.10 -5.15 9.26
C GLY A 100 -4.64 -4.91 10.67
N ASP A 101 -5.64 -4.04 10.78
CA ASP A 101 -6.50 -3.95 11.98
C ASP A 101 -7.57 -5.06 11.98
#